data_AF-A0A2E9A280-F1
#
_entry.id   AF-A0A2E9A280-F1
#
_cell.length_a   1.000
_cell.length_b   1.000
_cell.length_c   1.000
_cell.angle_alpha   90.00
_cell.angle_beta   90.00
_cell.angle_gamma   90.00
#
_symmetry.space_group_name_H-M   'P 1'
#
loop_
_entity.id
_entity.type
_entity.pdbx_description
1 polymer ?
#
loop_
_entity_poly.entity_id
_entity_poly.type
_entity_poly.pdbx_seq_one_letter_code
_entity_poly.pdbx_strand_id
1 'polypeptide(L)'
;ELDKVKKWLNRLWKFKINNKKIFDPNKELVYADRVRRREPGDSTLGLSPHCDAGSVERWIDKGYQKIYSKIFKDDFKNFNPFDAFYRDQTQEIESPAVSHVFRTFQGWVALTRQGPKDGTLQLIPIAKAMAFILTRALQDDVNEKELCDSKPARALSVNEKYHSLLLRALISIPTMEPGDTVWWHPDVVHAVEDRHLGKGDSNVVYVGSTPYCEKNLKYAKKQSKSFLTGESPPDFASENYEVNYFNRATKKDLTDLGKKQLALKSW
;
A
#
# COMPACT_ATOMS: atom_id res chain seq x y z
N GLU A 1 16.81 -4.50 10.96
CA GLU A 1 15.88 -3.65 11.76
C GLU A 1 14.46 -3.64 11.23
N LEU A 2 14.25 -3.57 9.92
CA LEU A 2 12.91 -3.59 9.29
C LEU A 2 11.99 -4.72 9.80
N ASP A 3 12.50 -5.93 10.04
CA ASP A 3 11.71 -7.02 10.62
C ASP A 3 11.11 -6.65 11.99
N LYS A 4 11.86 -5.97 12.88
CA LYS A 4 11.35 -5.52 14.17
C LYS A 4 10.25 -4.46 13.99
N VAL A 5 10.45 -3.50 13.09
CA VAL A 5 9.49 -2.42 12.80
C VAL A 5 8.19 -2.99 12.25
N LYS A 6 8.25 -3.84 11.23
CA LYS A 6 7.06 -4.46 10.62
C LYS A 6 6.28 -5.33 11.61
N LYS A 7 6.98 -6.10 12.45
CA LYS A 7 6.33 -6.87 13.54
C LYS A 7 5.59 -5.97 14.52
N TRP A 8 6.17 -4.82 14.86
CA TRP A 8 5.52 -3.83 15.72
C TRP A 8 4.30 -3.22 15.04
N LEU A 9 4.43 -2.76 13.79
CA LEU A 9 3.31 -2.21 13.00
C LEU A 9 2.15 -3.19 12.89
N ASN A 10 2.42 -4.45 12.56
CA ASN A 10 1.41 -5.50 12.47
C ASN A 10 0.64 -5.75 13.76
N ARG A 11 1.22 -5.44 14.93
CA ARG A 11 0.57 -5.59 16.24
C ARG A 11 -0.40 -4.46 16.57
N LEU A 12 -0.40 -3.38 15.81
CA LEU A 12 -1.41 -2.32 15.89
C LEU A 12 -2.79 -2.81 15.40
N TRP A 13 -2.80 -3.89 14.62
CA TRP A 13 -4.01 -4.49 14.07
C TRP A 13 -4.66 -5.48 15.03
N LYS A 14 -5.99 -5.57 14.97
CA LYS A 14 -6.75 -6.68 15.54
C LYS A 14 -6.69 -7.88 14.59
N PHE A 15 -5.59 -8.63 14.67
CA PHE A 15 -5.28 -9.75 13.75
C PHE A 15 -5.86 -11.11 14.17
N LYS A 16 -6.42 -11.22 15.38
CA LYS A 16 -7.00 -12.45 15.94
C LYS A 16 -8.25 -12.13 16.75
N ILE A 17 -9.29 -12.95 16.59
CA ILE A 17 -10.47 -13.00 17.47
C ILE A 17 -10.75 -14.47 17.77
N ASN A 18 -10.93 -14.81 19.04
CA ASN A 18 -11.12 -16.18 19.52
C ASN A 18 -10.01 -17.10 18.96
N ASN A 19 -10.37 -18.15 18.22
CA ASN A 19 -9.41 -19.08 17.61
C ASN A 19 -9.06 -18.75 16.15
N LYS A 20 -9.70 -17.75 15.53
CA LYS A 20 -9.42 -17.36 14.13
C LYS A 20 -8.34 -16.27 14.09
N LYS A 21 -7.21 -16.60 13.47
CA LYS A 21 -6.08 -15.70 13.21
C LYS A 21 -6.05 -15.38 11.72
N ILE A 22 -6.11 -14.09 11.36
CA ILE A 22 -6.10 -13.63 9.96
C ILE A 22 -4.68 -13.68 9.40
N PHE A 23 -3.70 -13.22 10.19
CA PHE A 23 -2.30 -13.26 9.84
C PHE A 23 -1.40 -13.41 11.09
N ASP A 24 -0.14 -13.77 10.89
CA ASP A 24 0.88 -13.79 11.93
C ASP A 24 1.65 -12.48 12.01
N PRO A 25 1.45 -11.65 13.05
CA PRO A 25 2.17 -10.39 13.15
C PRO A 25 3.67 -10.58 13.39
N ASN A 26 4.11 -11.79 13.79
CA ASN A 26 5.51 -12.12 14.06
C ASN A 26 6.25 -12.76 12.88
N LYS A 27 5.58 -12.92 11.74
CA LYS A 27 6.19 -13.49 10.54
C LYS A 27 5.89 -12.57 9.39
N GLU A 28 6.93 -12.12 8.72
CA GLU A 28 6.80 -11.21 7.59
C GLU A 28 7.14 -11.91 6.28
N LEU A 29 6.52 -11.47 5.19
CA LEU A 29 6.88 -11.93 3.85
C LEU A 29 7.45 -10.75 3.06
N VAL A 30 8.33 -11.06 2.11
CA VAL A 30 8.84 -10.04 1.18
C VAL A 30 7.80 -9.84 0.09
N TYR A 31 7.37 -8.60 -0.08
CA TYR A 31 6.81 -8.08 -1.32
C TYR A 31 7.89 -7.26 -2.01
N ALA A 32 8.39 -7.74 -3.14
CA ALA A 32 9.41 -7.05 -3.92
C ALA A 32 8.71 -5.93 -4.71
N ASP A 33 9.22 -4.72 -4.59
CA ASP A 33 8.66 -3.51 -5.18
C ASP A 33 9.81 -2.66 -5.75
N ARG A 34 9.46 -1.58 -6.44
CA ARG A 34 10.38 -0.74 -7.20
C ARG A 34 11.15 0.23 -6.31
N VAL A 35 12.13 0.89 -6.92
CA VAL A 35 12.77 2.09 -6.39
C VAL A 35 12.19 3.31 -7.10
N ARG A 36 12.02 4.43 -6.40
CA ARG A 36 11.71 5.72 -7.03
C ARG A 36 12.93 6.61 -6.92
N ARG A 37 13.33 7.19 -8.05
CA ARG A 37 14.33 8.26 -8.12
C ARG A 37 13.67 9.49 -8.72
N ARG A 38 13.87 10.64 -8.09
CA ARG A 38 13.28 11.92 -8.51
C ARG A 38 14.33 13.01 -8.42
N GLU A 39 14.52 13.72 -9.51
CA GLU A 39 15.54 14.76 -9.64
C GLU A 39 14.98 16.15 -9.28
N PRO A 40 15.83 17.09 -8.84
CA PRO A 40 15.46 18.48 -8.67
C PRO A 40 14.80 19.07 -9.93
N GLY A 41 13.65 19.72 -9.77
CA GLY A 41 12.91 20.32 -10.88
C GLY A 41 11.91 19.39 -11.57
N ASP A 42 11.87 18.10 -11.23
CA ASP A 42 10.90 17.16 -11.80
C ASP A 42 9.45 17.64 -11.59
N SER A 43 8.76 17.85 -12.71
CA SER A 43 7.37 18.29 -12.80
C SER A 43 6.46 17.24 -13.44
N THR A 44 6.83 15.96 -13.37
CA THR A 44 5.91 14.88 -13.70
C THR A 44 4.62 15.10 -12.91
N LEU A 45 3.46 15.00 -13.57
CA LEU A 45 2.16 15.07 -12.88
C LEU A 45 2.26 14.12 -11.68
N GLY A 46 2.17 14.70 -10.47
CA GLY A 46 2.26 13.92 -9.25
C GLY A 46 1.19 12.84 -9.25
N LEU A 47 1.29 11.91 -8.31
CA LEU A 47 0.16 11.03 -8.04
C LEU A 47 -0.87 11.84 -7.27
N SER A 48 -1.99 12.15 -7.94
CA SER A 48 -3.16 12.79 -7.31
C SER A 48 -3.62 12.00 -6.08
N PRO A 49 -4.27 12.63 -5.10
CA PRO A 49 -4.69 11.94 -3.87
C PRO A 49 -5.54 10.70 -4.16
N HIS A 50 -5.10 9.55 -3.64
CA HIS A 50 -5.72 8.25 -3.89
C HIS A 50 -5.55 7.26 -2.73
N CYS A 51 -6.30 6.17 -2.78
CA CYS A 51 -6.02 4.95 -2.01
C CYS A 51 -5.81 3.77 -2.96
N ASP A 52 -4.82 2.93 -2.66
CA ASP A 52 -4.58 1.69 -3.40
C ASP A 52 -5.47 0.54 -2.90
N ALA A 53 -5.11 -0.69 -3.27
CA ALA A 53 -5.73 -1.93 -2.83
C ALA A 53 -7.21 -2.05 -3.24
N GLY A 54 -7.62 -1.42 -4.34
CA GLY A 54 -8.99 -1.47 -4.85
C GLY A 54 -9.69 -0.13 -4.79
N SER A 55 -10.64 0.02 -5.70
CA SER A 55 -11.40 1.23 -6.00
C SER A 55 -12.89 0.89 -5.90
N VAL A 56 -13.56 0.63 -7.02
CA VAL A 56 -14.99 0.28 -7.06
C VAL A 56 -15.30 -0.99 -6.26
N GLU A 57 -14.34 -1.89 -6.11
CA GLU A 57 -14.41 -3.13 -5.32
C GLU A 57 -14.78 -2.85 -3.87
N ARG A 58 -14.44 -1.67 -3.34
CA ARG A 58 -14.81 -1.27 -1.98
C ARG A 58 -16.32 -1.20 -1.76
N TRP A 59 -17.10 -1.03 -2.84
CA TRP A 59 -18.56 -1.06 -2.82
C TRP A 59 -19.15 -2.40 -3.29
N ILE A 60 -18.49 -3.13 -4.19
CA ILE A 60 -19.13 -4.29 -4.85
C ILE A 60 -18.59 -5.66 -4.39
N ASP A 61 -17.37 -5.72 -3.84
CA ASP A 61 -16.77 -6.99 -3.41
C ASP A 61 -17.33 -7.46 -2.06
N LYS A 62 -17.51 -8.78 -1.92
CA LYS A 62 -18.04 -9.42 -0.70
C LYS A 62 -17.08 -9.31 0.47
N GLY A 63 -15.77 -9.32 0.24
CA GLY A 63 -14.77 -9.08 1.28
C GLY A 63 -14.87 -7.65 1.79
N TYR A 64 -14.84 -6.68 0.88
CA TYR A 64 -14.97 -5.26 1.20
C TYR A 64 -16.28 -4.89 1.89
N GLN A 65 -17.41 -5.41 1.42
CA GLN A 65 -18.71 -5.22 2.07
C GLN A 65 -18.71 -5.70 3.54
N LYS A 66 -17.94 -6.73 3.89
CA LYS A 66 -17.79 -7.17 5.28
C LYS A 66 -16.87 -6.26 6.09
N ILE A 67 -15.72 -5.86 5.51
CA ILE A 67 -14.76 -4.93 6.13
C ILE A 67 -15.47 -3.62 6.51
N TYR A 68 -16.25 -3.07 5.59
CA TYR A 68 -16.93 -1.79 5.74
C TYR A 68 -18.39 -1.91 6.18
N SER A 69 -18.82 -3.10 6.62
CA SER A 69 -20.20 -3.37 7.03
C SER A 69 -20.72 -2.41 8.10
N LYS A 70 -19.85 -1.92 8.98
CA LYS A 70 -20.18 -0.93 10.00
C LYS A 70 -20.49 0.45 9.40
N ILE A 71 -19.77 0.85 8.36
CA ILE A 71 -19.99 2.11 7.64
C ILE A 71 -21.34 2.06 6.91
N PHE A 72 -21.59 0.99 6.14
CA PHE A 72 -22.84 0.85 5.37
C PHE A 72 -24.09 0.62 6.24
N LYS A 73 -23.93 0.34 7.53
CA LYS A 73 -25.03 0.22 8.51
C LYS A 73 -25.20 1.45 9.39
N ASP A 74 -24.55 2.57 9.06
CA ASP A 74 -24.57 3.81 9.84
C ASP A 74 -23.98 3.65 11.27
N ASP A 75 -23.14 2.64 11.49
CA ASP A 75 -22.46 2.35 12.76
C ASP A 75 -20.99 2.82 12.73
N PHE A 76 -20.78 4.09 12.35
CA PHE A 76 -19.45 4.67 12.18
C PHE A 76 -18.60 4.63 13.45
N LYS A 77 -19.25 4.75 14.62
CA LYS A 77 -18.57 4.75 15.93
C LYS A 77 -17.80 3.44 16.14
N ASN A 78 -18.38 2.31 15.73
CA ASN A 78 -17.79 0.98 15.90
C ASN A 78 -16.98 0.51 14.69
N PHE A 79 -16.86 1.31 13.63
CA PHE A 79 -15.89 1.03 12.56
C PHE A 79 -14.46 1.22 13.09
N ASN A 80 -13.66 0.15 13.00
CA ASN A 80 -12.25 0.15 13.34
C ASN A 80 -11.41 -0.14 12.08
N PRO A 81 -10.66 0.85 11.55
CA PRO A 81 -9.78 0.64 10.39
C PRO A 81 -8.77 -0.49 10.60
N PHE A 82 -8.31 -0.69 11.85
CA PHE A 82 -7.32 -1.69 12.24
C PHE A 82 -7.93 -3.07 12.52
N ASP A 83 -9.20 -3.32 12.18
CA ASP A 83 -9.74 -4.68 12.16
C ASP A 83 -9.29 -5.41 10.89
N ALA A 84 -8.55 -6.52 11.07
CA ALA A 84 -7.97 -7.26 9.95
C ALA A 84 -8.98 -8.20 9.27
N PHE A 85 -10.13 -8.47 9.88
CA PHE A 85 -11.05 -9.48 9.42
C PHE A 85 -11.53 -9.19 8.01
N TYR A 86 -11.51 -10.23 7.16
CA TYR A 86 -11.90 -10.19 5.74
C TYR A 86 -10.93 -9.44 4.80
N ARG A 87 -9.92 -8.72 5.31
CA ARG A 87 -8.90 -8.05 4.47
C ARG A 87 -8.01 -9.01 3.69
N ASP A 88 -7.88 -10.25 4.16
CA ASP A 88 -7.22 -11.34 3.43
C ASP A 88 -8.11 -11.99 2.36
N GLN A 89 -9.38 -11.59 2.26
CA GLN A 89 -10.41 -12.19 1.41
C GLN A 89 -10.91 -11.26 0.30
N THR A 90 -10.36 -10.05 0.19
CA THR A 90 -10.70 -9.12 -0.89
C THR A 90 -10.27 -9.68 -2.24
N GLN A 91 -11.09 -9.41 -3.24
CA GLN A 91 -10.80 -9.69 -4.64
C GLN A 91 -10.88 -8.38 -5.43
N GLU A 92 -9.72 -7.97 -5.92
CA GLU A 92 -9.56 -6.80 -6.77
C GLU A 92 -9.78 -7.16 -8.25
N ILE A 93 -10.22 -6.20 -9.06
CA ILE A 93 -10.40 -6.36 -10.50
C ILE A 93 -9.02 -6.37 -11.15
N GLU A 94 -8.67 -7.51 -11.76
CA GLU A 94 -7.37 -7.75 -12.38
C GLU A 94 -6.93 -6.58 -13.28
N SER A 95 -5.76 -6.00 -12.96
CA SER A 95 -5.15 -4.94 -13.75
C SER A 95 -3.69 -4.72 -13.34
N PRO A 96 -2.90 -4.01 -14.16
CA PRO A 96 -1.54 -3.60 -13.78
C PRO A 96 -1.45 -2.71 -12.52
N ALA A 97 -2.60 -2.23 -12.00
CA ALA A 97 -2.67 -1.41 -10.79
C ALA A 97 -2.96 -2.24 -9.52
N VAL A 98 -3.19 -3.56 -9.64
CA VAL A 98 -3.53 -4.43 -8.52
C VAL A 98 -2.28 -4.99 -7.85
N SER A 99 -2.29 -4.97 -6.53
CA SER A 99 -1.37 -5.74 -5.70
C SER A 99 -2.07 -7.01 -5.23
N HIS A 100 -1.47 -8.17 -5.47
CA HIS A 100 -2.06 -9.47 -5.07
C HIS A 100 -1.76 -9.87 -3.62
N VAL A 101 -1.18 -8.96 -2.84
CA VAL A 101 -0.89 -9.16 -1.42
C VAL A 101 -1.76 -8.28 -0.52
N PHE A 102 -2.08 -8.82 0.66
CA PHE A 102 -2.59 -8.04 1.78
C PHE A 102 -1.43 -7.32 2.49
N ARG A 103 -1.40 -5.99 2.41
CA ARG A 103 -0.46 -5.13 3.13
C ARG A 103 -1.17 -4.46 4.31
N THR A 104 -0.64 -4.63 5.52
CA THR A 104 -1.11 -3.91 6.72
C THR A 104 -0.67 -2.46 6.72
N PHE A 105 0.48 -2.19 6.11
CA PHE A 105 0.99 -0.84 5.86
C PHE A 105 1.72 -0.82 4.53
N GLN A 106 1.49 0.22 3.75
CA GLN A 106 2.45 0.63 2.73
C GLN A 106 3.58 1.40 3.42
N GLY A 107 4.71 1.52 2.73
CA GLY A 107 5.86 2.22 3.28
C GLY A 107 7.02 2.27 2.31
N TRP A 108 8.02 3.07 2.69
CA TRP A 108 9.29 3.13 1.99
C TRP A 108 10.41 3.54 2.93
N VAL A 109 11.65 3.31 2.48
CA VAL A 109 12.90 3.74 3.14
C VAL A 109 13.49 4.91 2.35
N ALA A 110 13.83 6.00 3.02
CA ALA A 110 14.54 7.12 2.40
C ALA A 110 15.97 6.71 2.03
N LEU A 111 16.37 6.92 0.78
CA LEU A 111 17.76 6.80 0.34
C LEU A 111 18.48 8.15 0.36
N THR A 112 17.73 9.24 0.31
CA THR A 112 18.22 10.62 0.36
C THR A 112 17.37 11.45 1.33
N ARG A 113 17.97 12.54 1.83
CA ARG A 113 17.24 13.54 2.60
C ARG A 113 16.15 14.16 1.73
N GLN A 114 14.92 14.18 2.21
CA GLN A 114 13.76 14.72 1.50
C GLN A 114 12.68 15.18 2.47
N GLY A 115 11.92 16.21 2.12
CA GLY A 115 10.81 16.71 2.93
C GLY A 115 9.83 17.56 2.14
N PRO A 116 9.03 18.40 2.82
CA PRO A 116 8.05 19.25 2.16
C PRO A 116 8.70 20.11 1.05
N LYS A 117 8.07 20.13 -0.12
CA LYS A 117 8.52 20.78 -1.38
C LYS A 117 9.62 20.04 -2.15
N ASP A 118 10.12 18.90 -1.69
CA ASP A 118 11.09 18.08 -2.43
C ASP A 118 10.40 17.05 -3.34
N GLY A 119 9.13 17.25 -3.69
CA GLY A 119 8.41 16.25 -4.47
C GLY A 119 8.06 15.01 -3.63
N THR A 120 7.89 15.18 -2.32
CA THR A 120 7.76 14.09 -1.35
C THR A 120 6.34 13.53 -1.24
N LEU A 121 6.15 12.55 -0.35
CA LEU A 121 4.86 11.95 -0.01
C LEU A 121 3.95 12.96 0.72
N GLN A 122 2.68 12.98 0.35
CA GLN A 122 1.61 13.63 1.10
C GLN A 122 0.63 12.59 1.62
N LEU A 123 0.03 12.84 2.78
CA LEU A 123 -0.95 11.98 3.42
C LEU A 123 -2.13 12.79 3.91
N ILE A 124 -3.30 12.16 3.95
CA ILE A 124 -4.41 12.61 4.79
C ILE A 124 -4.39 11.71 6.04
N PRO A 125 -3.86 12.17 7.19
CA PRO A 125 -3.53 11.31 8.33
C PRO A 125 -4.77 10.94 9.17
N ILE A 126 -5.84 10.49 8.51
CA ILE A 126 -7.13 10.16 9.13
C ILE A 126 -7.52 8.75 8.65
N ALA A 127 -7.16 7.71 9.40
CA ALA A 127 -7.44 6.33 9.02
C ALA A 127 -8.95 6.03 8.85
N LYS A 128 -9.83 6.79 9.54
CA LYS A 128 -11.29 6.70 9.39
C LYS A 128 -11.85 7.46 8.18
N ALA A 129 -11.02 8.16 7.40
CA ALA A 129 -11.47 8.92 6.23
C ALA A 129 -12.20 8.05 5.18
N MET A 130 -11.91 6.75 5.15
CA MET A 130 -12.61 5.80 4.29
C MET A 130 -14.13 5.78 4.54
N ALA A 131 -14.59 6.07 5.77
CA ALA A 131 -16.02 6.21 6.04
C ALA A 131 -16.64 7.36 5.26
N PHE A 132 -15.98 8.52 5.22
CA PHE A 132 -16.43 9.67 4.43
C PHE A 132 -16.41 9.36 2.93
N ILE A 133 -15.34 8.75 2.43
CA ILE A 133 -15.20 8.44 0.99
C ILE A 133 -16.31 7.48 0.52
N LEU A 134 -16.58 6.41 1.30
CA LEU A 134 -17.58 5.41 0.91
C LEU A 134 -19.01 5.95 0.93
N THR A 135 -19.37 6.75 1.94
CA THR A 135 -20.72 7.31 2.04
C THR A 135 -20.93 8.52 1.13
N ARG A 136 -19.86 9.25 0.76
CA ARG A 136 -19.93 10.37 -0.17
C ARG A 136 -20.47 9.95 -1.54
N ALA A 137 -20.13 8.75 -2.01
CA ALA A 137 -20.59 8.18 -3.27
C ALA A 137 -22.08 7.77 -3.26
N LEU A 138 -22.74 7.80 -2.09
CA LEU A 138 -24.14 7.41 -1.92
C LEU A 138 -25.09 8.62 -1.74
N GLN A 139 -24.58 9.85 -1.89
CA GLN A 139 -25.38 11.06 -1.73
C GLN A 139 -26.16 11.39 -3.01
N ASP A 140 -27.32 12.04 -2.87
CA ASP A 140 -28.25 12.36 -3.97
C ASP A 140 -27.65 13.26 -5.07
N ASP A 141 -26.57 13.97 -4.77
CA ASP A 141 -25.86 14.84 -5.70
C ASP A 141 -24.79 14.12 -6.54
N VAL A 142 -24.59 12.81 -6.31
CA VAL A 142 -23.72 11.96 -7.12
C VAL A 142 -24.57 11.26 -8.17
N ASN A 143 -24.08 11.25 -9.41
CA ASN A 143 -24.72 10.47 -10.47
C ASN A 143 -24.79 8.99 -10.08
N GLU A 144 -25.97 8.38 -10.14
CA GLU A 144 -26.23 6.98 -9.75
C GLU A 144 -25.33 5.96 -10.46
N LYS A 145 -24.72 6.33 -11.60
CA LYS A 145 -23.79 5.49 -12.37
C LYS A 145 -22.32 5.72 -12.01
N GLU A 146 -22.02 6.52 -11.00
CA GLU A 146 -20.66 6.90 -10.60
C GLU A 146 -20.39 6.64 -9.12
N LEU A 147 -19.11 6.47 -8.80
CA LEU A 147 -18.59 6.35 -7.43
C LEU A 147 -17.57 7.46 -7.18
N CYS A 148 -18.00 8.72 -7.29
CA CYS A 148 -17.15 9.91 -7.13
C CYS A 148 -15.89 9.90 -8.02
N ASP A 149 -16.04 9.57 -9.31
CA ASP A 149 -14.97 9.36 -10.30
C ASP A 149 -14.07 8.14 -10.08
N SER A 150 -14.34 7.30 -9.08
CA SER A 150 -13.64 6.02 -8.91
C SER A 150 -13.98 5.08 -10.07
N LYS A 151 -12.95 4.46 -10.66
CA LYS A 151 -13.09 3.56 -11.82
C LYS A 151 -12.55 2.16 -11.51
N PRO A 152 -13.08 1.11 -12.17
CA PRO A 152 -12.49 -0.23 -12.14
C PRO A 152 -11.02 -0.18 -12.59
N ALA A 153 -10.19 -1.10 -12.08
CA ALA A 153 -8.79 -1.26 -12.51
C ALA A 153 -7.91 0.01 -12.34
N ARG A 154 -8.30 0.91 -11.42
CA ARG A 154 -7.58 2.14 -11.06
C ARG A 154 -7.54 2.25 -9.55
N ALA A 155 -6.60 3.04 -9.02
CA ALA A 155 -6.65 3.43 -7.61
C ALA A 155 -7.92 4.23 -7.31
N LEU A 156 -8.37 4.18 -6.06
CA LEU A 156 -9.54 4.93 -5.59
C LEU A 156 -9.25 6.43 -5.67
N SER A 157 -10.11 7.19 -6.34
CA SER A 157 -9.90 8.63 -6.54
C SER A 157 -10.36 9.45 -5.34
N VAL A 158 -9.52 10.37 -4.86
CA VAL A 158 -9.89 11.42 -3.90
C VAL A 158 -9.62 12.78 -4.53
N ASN A 159 -10.70 13.47 -4.90
CA ASN A 159 -10.67 14.67 -5.75
C ASN A 159 -11.42 15.86 -5.13
N GLU A 160 -11.17 17.05 -5.66
CA GLU A 160 -11.75 18.30 -5.18
C GLU A 160 -13.27 18.35 -5.31
N LYS A 161 -13.81 17.83 -6.43
CA LYS A 161 -15.25 17.83 -6.73
C LYS A 161 -16.07 17.17 -5.62
N TYR A 162 -15.66 15.99 -5.17
CA TYR A 162 -16.43 15.20 -4.20
C TYR A 162 -15.86 15.23 -2.78
N HIS A 163 -14.57 15.55 -2.62
CA HIS A 163 -13.83 15.35 -1.36
C HIS A 163 -13.04 16.58 -0.89
N SER A 164 -13.41 17.79 -1.31
CA SER A 164 -12.74 19.05 -0.92
C SER A 164 -12.50 19.20 0.59
N LEU A 165 -13.47 18.81 1.43
CA LEU A 165 -13.32 18.82 2.88
C LEU A 165 -12.15 17.94 3.35
N LEU A 166 -12.03 16.74 2.80
CA LEU A 166 -10.99 15.79 3.17
C LEU A 166 -9.61 16.28 2.71
N LEU A 167 -9.55 16.88 1.52
CA LEU A 167 -8.31 17.42 0.94
C LEU A 167 -7.70 18.58 1.75
N ARG A 168 -8.48 19.27 2.58
CA ARG A 168 -7.94 20.27 3.53
C ARG A 168 -6.96 19.67 4.54
N ALA A 169 -7.01 18.36 4.76
CA ALA A 169 -6.11 17.63 5.65
C ALA A 169 -4.93 16.96 4.92
N LEU A 170 -4.78 17.19 3.61
CA LEU A 170 -3.63 16.70 2.85
C LEU A 170 -2.38 17.49 3.24
N ILE A 171 -1.39 16.80 3.80
CA ILE A 171 -0.15 17.40 4.28
C ILE A 171 1.06 16.59 3.82
N SER A 172 2.17 17.27 3.58
CA SER A 172 3.45 16.62 3.28
C SER A 172 4.02 15.96 4.54
N ILE A 173 4.72 14.84 4.36
CA ILE A 173 5.46 14.20 5.46
C ILE A 173 6.56 15.12 6.01
N PRO A 174 7.05 14.88 7.24
CA PRO A 174 8.20 15.59 7.78
C PRO A 174 9.46 15.41 6.93
N THR A 175 10.48 16.23 7.17
CA THR A 175 11.80 16.00 6.60
C THR A 175 12.39 14.70 7.13
N MET A 176 12.85 13.86 6.21
CA MET A 176 13.44 12.55 6.43
C MET A 176 14.94 12.60 6.11
N GLU A 177 15.73 11.78 6.80
CA GLU A 177 17.13 11.48 6.50
C GLU A 177 17.30 10.10 5.85
N PRO A 178 18.44 9.83 5.16
CA PRO A 178 18.74 8.50 4.66
C PRO A 178 18.64 7.43 5.76
N GLY A 179 17.88 6.37 5.50
CA GLY A 179 17.59 5.31 6.46
C GLY A 179 16.28 5.47 7.23
N ASP A 180 15.70 6.68 7.27
CA ASP A 180 14.38 6.88 7.86
C ASP A 180 13.30 6.15 7.06
N THR A 181 12.20 5.82 7.73
CA THR A 181 11.08 5.10 7.11
C THR A 181 9.75 5.77 7.43
N VAL A 182 8.83 5.76 6.47
CA VAL A 182 7.44 6.19 6.67
C VAL A 182 6.50 5.06 6.31
N TRP A 183 5.39 4.97 7.04
CA TRP A 183 4.41 3.90 6.94
C TRP A 183 3.00 4.48 7.00
N TRP A 184 2.12 4.03 6.12
CA TRP A 184 0.71 4.43 6.14
C TRP A 184 -0.22 3.24 5.95
N HIS A 185 -1.35 3.29 6.62
CA HIS A 185 -2.39 2.27 6.59
C HIS A 185 -2.98 2.15 5.16
N PRO A 186 -3.41 0.95 4.69
CA PRO A 186 -3.88 0.73 3.32
C PRO A 186 -5.08 1.59 2.90
N ASP A 187 -5.88 2.06 3.86
CA ASP A 187 -7.01 2.95 3.62
C ASP A 187 -6.69 4.46 3.77
N VAL A 188 -5.42 4.81 4.06
CA VAL A 188 -5.00 6.21 4.16
C VAL A 188 -4.78 6.79 2.77
N VAL A 189 -5.45 7.92 2.51
CA VAL A 189 -5.27 8.68 1.28
C VAL A 189 -3.87 9.24 1.24
N HIS A 190 -3.22 9.09 0.10
CA HIS A 190 -1.87 9.59 -0.11
C HIS A 190 -1.69 10.12 -1.53
N ALA A 191 -0.70 10.98 -1.69
CA ALA A 191 -0.35 11.65 -2.94
C ALA A 191 1.17 11.87 -2.99
N VAL A 192 1.65 12.32 -4.14
CA VAL A 192 3.02 12.83 -4.28
C VAL A 192 2.94 14.27 -4.73
N GLU A 193 3.71 15.16 -4.10
CA GLU A 193 3.75 16.57 -4.49
C GLU A 193 4.05 16.73 -5.99
N ASP A 194 3.29 17.57 -6.69
CA ASP A 194 3.39 17.72 -8.14
C ASP A 194 4.73 18.28 -8.62
N ARG A 195 5.45 19.00 -7.76
CA ARG A 195 6.73 19.64 -8.11
C ARG A 195 7.80 19.32 -7.10
N HIS A 196 9.00 19.03 -7.59
CA HIS A 196 10.21 18.99 -6.79
C HIS A 196 10.91 20.35 -6.84
N LEU A 197 10.70 21.19 -5.82
CA LEU A 197 11.34 22.50 -5.67
C LEU A 197 12.64 22.46 -4.84
N GLY A 198 12.98 21.30 -4.28
CA GLY A 198 14.25 21.04 -3.61
C GLY A 198 15.47 21.07 -4.53
N LYS A 199 16.66 20.96 -3.93
CA LYS A 199 17.96 21.03 -4.63
C LYS A 199 18.71 19.69 -4.76
N GLY A 200 18.29 18.66 -4.05
CA GLY A 200 18.88 17.32 -4.12
C GLY A 200 17.83 16.28 -4.47
N ASP A 201 18.27 15.09 -4.86
CA ASP A 201 17.35 14.00 -5.23
C ASP A 201 16.40 13.58 -4.10
N SER A 202 15.20 13.13 -4.48
CA SER A 202 14.22 12.50 -3.60
C SER A 202 14.07 11.00 -3.94
N ASN A 203 14.97 10.19 -3.41
CA ASN A 203 15.09 8.76 -3.72
C ASN A 203 14.55 7.89 -2.57
N VAL A 204 13.76 6.86 -2.91
CA VAL A 204 13.17 5.93 -1.93
C VAL A 204 13.11 4.51 -2.48
N VAL A 205 13.17 3.52 -1.58
CA VAL A 205 12.86 2.11 -1.90
C VAL A 205 11.51 1.76 -1.29
N TYR A 206 10.58 1.25 -2.10
CA TYR A 206 9.27 0.83 -1.60
C TYR A 206 9.38 -0.47 -0.79
N VAL A 207 8.81 -0.44 0.42
CA VAL A 207 8.84 -1.57 1.35
C VAL A 207 7.51 -1.58 2.13
N GLY A 208 6.60 -2.49 1.78
CA GLY A 208 5.36 -2.72 2.53
C GLY A 208 5.50 -3.69 3.70
N SER A 209 4.57 -3.65 4.65
CA SER A 209 4.39 -4.67 5.70
C SER A 209 3.38 -5.71 5.21
N THR A 210 3.82 -6.96 5.05
CA THR A 210 3.09 -8.01 4.31
C THR A 210 3.04 -9.27 5.19
N PRO A 211 2.24 -9.24 6.28
CA PRO A 211 2.31 -10.27 7.31
C PRO A 211 1.96 -11.64 6.76
N TYR A 212 2.47 -12.69 7.42
CA TYR A 212 2.25 -14.06 6.98
C TYR A 212 0.78 -14.45 7.12
N CYS A 213 0.13 -14.67 5.99
CA CYS A 213 -1.19 -15.29 5.86
C CYS A 213 -1.21 -16.16 4.59
N GLU A 214 -2.30 -16.90 4.38
CA GLU A 214 -2.39 -17.79 3.23
C GLU A 214 -2.34 -17.03 1.88
N LYS A 215 -3.04 -15.88 1.76
CA LYS A 215 -3.01 -15.00 0.57
C LYS A 215 -1.57 -14.57 0.26
N ASN A 216 -0.87 -14.01 1.24
CA ASN A 216 0.49 -13.50 1.06
C ASN A 216 1.50 -14.62 0.78
N LEU A 217 1.37 -15.78 1.43
CA LEU A 217 2.27 -16.91 1.17
C LEU A 217 2.11 -17.45 -0.26
N LYS A 218 0.88 -17.52 -0.79
CA LYS A 218 0.64 -17.94 -2.17
C LYS A 218 1.34 -17.00 -3.16
N TYR A 219 1.27 -15.69 -2.94
CA TYR A 219 1.97 -14.71 -3.76
C TYR A 219 3.50 -14.81 -3.60
N ALA A 220 4.01 -14.84 -2.36
CA ALA A 220 5.44 -14.91 -2.09
C ALA A 220 6.11 -16.11 -2.76
N LYS A 221 5.43 -17.27 -2.83
CA LYS A 221 5.90 -18.45 -3.57
C LYS A 221 5.98 -18.26 -5.09
N LYS A 222 5.14 -17.41 -5.67
CA LYS A 222 5.22 -17.05 -7.10
C LYS A 222 6.37 -16.08 -7.32
N GLN A 223 6.43 -15.00 -6.55
CA GLN A 223 7.50 -14.00 -6.59
C GLN A 223 8.89 -14.63 -6.37
N SER A 224 9.00 -15.63 -5.50
CA SER A 224 10.29 -16.27 -5.23
C SER A 224 10.87 -17.00 -6.44
N LYS A 225 10.03 -17.43 -7.39
CA LYS A 225 10.49 -17.97 -8.68
C LYS A 225 11.11 -16.87 -9.54
N SER A 226 10.41 -15.73 -9.67
CA SER A 226 10.92 -14.54 -10.38
C SER A 226 12.24 -14.05 -9.79
N PHE A 227 12.37 -14.06 -8.45
CA PHE A 227 13.64 -13.70 -7.80
C PHE A 227 14.81 -14.63 -8.19
N LEU A 228 14.57 -15.94 -8.33
CA LEU A 228 15.61 -16.89 -8.71
C LEU A 228 16.07 -16.70 -10.17
N THR A 229 15.16 -16.31 -11.07
CA THR A 229 15.43 -16.06 -12.49
C THR A 229 15.88 -14.61 -12.76
N GLY A 230 15.56 -13.67 -11.88
CA GLY A 230 15.74 -12.22 -12.08
C GLY A 230 14.66 -11.57 -12.94
N GLU A 231 13.52 -12.24 -13.10
CA GLU A 231 12.36 -11.72 -13.81
C GLU A 231 11.60 -10.72 -12.94
N SER A 232 10.80 -9.86 -13.57
CA SER A 232 9.88 -8.97 -12.87
C SER A 232 8.94 -9.76 -11.94
N PRO A 233 8.64 -9.27 -10.73
CA PRO A 233 7.64 -9.90 -9.88
C PRO A 233 6.25 -9.93 -10.56
N PRO A 234 5.37 -10.91 -10.23
CA PRO A 234 4.13 -11.14 -10.98
C PRO A 234 3.12 -9.97 -11.00
N ASP A 235 3.19 -9.04 -10.06
CA ASP A 235 2.30 -7.85 -10.00
C ASP A 235 2.75 -6.72 -10.94
N PHE A 236 3.94 -6.82 -11.53
CA PHE A 236 4.49 -5.78 -12.40
C PHE A 236 4.53 -6.24 -13.85
N ALA A 237 4.67 -5.28 -14.76
CA ALA A 237 4.95 -5.58 -16.16
C ALA A 237 6.20 -6.46 -16.27
N SER A 238 6.15 -7.46 -17.15
CA SER A 238 7.24 -8.41 -17.41
C SER A 238 8.39 -7.79 -18.21
N GLU A 239 8.95 -6.69 -17.70
CA GLU A 239 10.06 -5.96 -18.28
C GLU A 239 11.37 -6.77 -18.23
N ASN A 240 11.56 -7.55 -17.16
CA ASN A 240 12.64 -8.54 -17.02
C ASN A 240 14.06 -7.97 -17.25
N TYR A 241 14.27 -6.68 -17.00
CA TYR A 241 15.54 -6.01 -17.24
C TYR A 241 16.71 -6.67 -16.50
N GLU A 242 16.48 -7.10 -15.26
CA GLU A 242 17.53 -7.58 -14.35
C GLU A 242 17.99 -9.03 -14.62
N VAL A 243 17.39 -9.74 -15.58
CA VAL A 243 17.73 -11.14 -15.88
C VAL A 243 19.22 -11.29 -16.21
N ASN A 244 19.79 -10.36 -16.99
CA ASN A 244 21.18 -10.40 -17.45
C ASN A 244 22.09 -9.38 -16.73
N TYR A 245 21.63 -8.75 -15.66
CA TYR A 245 22.43 -7.75 -14.95
C TYR A 245 23.58 -8.40 -14.18
N PHE A 246 24.76 -7.79 -14.29
CA PHE A 246 25.89 -8.11 -13.42
C PHE A 246 25.57 -7.74 -11.97
N ASN A 247 26.04 -8.54 -11.01
CA ASN A 247 25.88 -8.29 -9.57
C ASN A 247 24.44 -8.19 -9.06
N ARG A 248 23.46 -8.76 -9.78
CA ARG A 248 22.09 -8.93 -9.26
C ARG A 248 22.14 -9.75 -7.98
N ALA A 249 21.39 -9.34 -6.95
CA ALA A 249 21.23 -10.13 -5.73
C ALA A 249 20.64 -11.52 -6.04
N THR A 250 21.10 -12.53 -5.31
CA THR A 250 20.77 -13.94 -5.48
C THR A 250 20.40 -14.59 -4.15
N LYS A 251 20.02 -15.87 -4.20
CA LYS A 251 19.79 -16.68 -2.99
C LYS A 251 20.98 -16.69 -2.02
N LYS A 252 22.22 -16.47 -2.51
CA LYS A 252 23.44 -16.46 -1.68
C LYS A 252 23.50 -15.24 -0.76
N ASP A 253 22.88 -14.14 -1.17
CA ASP A 253 22.86 -12.87 -0.42
C ASP A 253 21.77 -12.86 0.68
N LEU A 254 20.91 -13.88 0.69
CA LEU A 254 19.84 -13.99 1.68
C LEU A 254 20.35 -14.59 2.99
N THR A 255 20.08 -13.86 4.07
CA THR A 255 20.11 -14.41 5.42
C THR A 255 19.06 -15.52 5.58
N ASP A 256 19.16 -16.29 6.67
CA ASP A 256 18.17 -17.32 6.98
C ASP A 256 16.75 -16.76 7.16
N LEU A 257 16.64 -15.56 7.72
CA LEU A 257 15.38 -14.83 7.78
C LEU A 257 14.89 -14.45 6.37
N GLY A 258 15.76 -13.90 5.53
CA GLY A 258 15.42 -13.53 4.15
C GLY A 258 14.89 -14.71 3.34
N LYS A 259 15.48 -15.90 3.49
CA LYS A 259 14.98 -17.13 2.87
C LYS A 259 13.56 -17.51 3.32
N LYS A 260 13.23 -17.31 4.60
CA LYS A 260 11.87 -17.53 5.13
C LYS A 260 10.88 -16.48 4.63
N GLN A 261 11.28 -15.21 4.63
CA GLN A 261 10.44 -14.10 4.18
C GLN A 261 10.17 -14.16 2.67
N LEU A 262 11.10 -14.68 1.85
CA LEU A 262 10.91 -14.96 0.42
C LEU A 262 10.27 -16.35 0.14
N ALA A 263 9.77 -17.05 1.16
CA ALA A 263 9.17 -18.38 1.00
C ALA A 263 10.06 -19.43 0.29
N LEU A 264 11.38 -19.28 0.37
CA LEU A 264 12.38 -20.25 -0.09
C LEU A 264 12.74 -21.28 1.00
N LYS A 265 12.32 -21.01 2.24
CA LYS A 265 12.46 -21.87 3.43
C LYS A 265 11.17 -21.78 4.24
N SER A 266 10.76 -22.86 4.90
CA SER A 266 9.64 -22.86 5.84
C SER A 266 9.95 -22.02 7.09
N TRP A 267 8.90 -21.49 7.71
CA TRP A 267 8.98 -20.66 8.91
C TRP A 267 9.25 -21.46 10.17
#